data_AF-A0A8T6NDX9-F1
#
_entry.id   AF-A0A8T6NDX9-F1
#
_cell.length_a   1.000
_cell.length_b   1.000
_cell.length_c   1.000
_cell.angle_alpha   90.00
_cell.angle_beta   90.00
_cell.angle_gamma   90.00
#
_symmetry.space_group_name_H-M   'P 1'
#
loop_
_entity.id
_entity.type
_entity.pdbx_description
1 polymer ?
#
loop_
_entity_poly.entity_id
_entity_poly.type
_entity_poly.pdbx_seq_one_letter_code
_entity_poly.pdbx_strand_id
1 'polypeptide(L)'
;MERDWNVQDGSDCDLNTLPIVRTWPSLAPHAEAVERLVLMGAIEDDELRDVLLRTPRGIHALPLEIGHDGDNIEGSALRMPWWSDVDAANSLLPGIYETAQVIQMLEIQRGDSVMLIAPRGNWWTEILMQLGVSRLRVVEIDDSRRVELQRRWNELRLDIVADACGCQIEWCGVEDIYKGTPEDGWDKILVTGGLPRVPVGLLMRLSFDGIAVAAIGESTGTVLQTITRQTEGEFQAQWLAIWNVDMIQDEVAQSLCDLAPFVELPEQEEPKTTSIKTAWMHANDEPTRDRLGPAGLLDMIEEVWSEVEATTESEGIGVSLREVLAQDLFKMGNVLQRLGILRVAAEHHGSSFQLSPSPEAACFLGMTFSDDEEDGLAWQRLAIETNPNYGGSWNEIGEALLQRGQPEVAIKWFRGAINSVNYCERGAAWANLARAHLEMGRNTSALFAAQEAAALMPDEEELDELLEQLTDGLA
;
A
#
# COMPACT_ATOMS: atom_id res chain seq x y z
N MET A 1 27.12 -15.36 -12.25
CA MET A 1 28.43 -16.00 -12.03
C MET A 1 28.56 -16.17 -10.52
N GLU A 2 28.54 -17.40 -10.00
CA GLU A 2 28.86 -17.61 -8.58
C GLU A 2 30.28 -17.09 -8.32
N ARG A 3 30.39 -15.97 -7.58
CA ARG A 3 31.67 -15.52 -7.08
C ARG A 3 32.14 -16.58 -6.09
N ASP A 4 33.37 -17.06 -6.29
CA ASP A 4 34.03 -17.89 -5.29
C ASP A 4 34.41 -17.00 -4.11
N TRP A 5 33.55 -16.94 -3.10
CA TRP A 5 33.76 -16.19 -1.85
C TRP A 5 34.94 -16.73 -1.02
N ASN A 6 35.65 -17.76 -1.50
CA ASN A 6 36.92 -18.21 -0.95
C ASN A 6 38.13 -17.35 -1.39
N VAL A 7 37.96 -16.44 -2.37
CA VAL A 7 39.05 -15.58 -2.86
C VAL A 7 39.04 -14.24 -2.12
N GLN A 8 40.07 -13.98 -1.32
CA GLN A 8 40.27 -12.68 -0.66
C GLN A 8 40.35 -11.57 -1.72
N ASP A 9 39.28 -10.79 -1.84
CA ASP A 9 39.15 -9.66 -2.77
C ASP A 9 39.66 -8.33 -2.18
N GLY A 10 40.33 -8.40 -1.02
CA GLY A 10 40.80 -7.24 -0.27
C GLY A 10 39.85 -6.80 0.84
N SER A 11 38.66 -7.41 0.96
CA SER A 11 37.89 -7.37 2.20
C SER A 11 38.40 -8.45 3.17
N ASP A 12 38.77 -8.06 4.40
CA ASP A 12 39.10 -9.02 5.48
C ASP A 12 37.84 -9.68 6.08
N CYS A 13 36.70 -9.58 5.39
CA CYS A 13 35.38 -10.02 5.83
C CYS A 13 35.11 -11.45 5.34
N ASP A 14 34.58 -12.31 6.22
CA ASP A 14 34.24 -13.69 5.88
C ASP A 14 32.72 -13.89 5.96
N LEU A 15 32.05 -13.84 4.81
CA LEU A 15 30.59 -14.05 4.71
C LEU A 15 30.15 -15.44 5.19
N ASN A 16 31.04 -16.44 5.18
CA ASN A 16 30.70 -17.80 5.63
C ASN A 16 30.51 -17.88 7.15
N THR A 17 31.01 -16.89 7.90
CA THR A 17 30.78 -16.78 9.34
C THR A 17 29.38 -16.27 9.68
N LEU A 18 28.66 -15.71 8.70
CA LEU A 18 27.31 -15.21 8.88
C LEU A 18 26.27 -16.33 8.69
N PRO A 19 25.15 -16.27 9.42
CA PRO A 19 24.07 -17.24 9.29
C PRO A 19 23.47 -17.25 7.88
N ILE A 20 22.78 -18.34 7.56
CA ILE A 20 22.01 -18.50 6.31
C ILE A 20 20.54 -18.22 6.58
N VAL A 21 19.82 -17.73 5.57
CA VAL A 21 18.41 -17.37 5.71
C VAL A 21 17.58 -18.62 6.02
N ARG A 22 16.89 -18.61 7.16
CA ARG A 22 15.96 -19.68 7.56
C ARG A 22 14.51 -19.31 7.29
N THR A 23 14.18 -18.05 7.48
CA THR A 23 12.81 -17.53 7.34
C THR A 23 12.67 -16.74 6.06
N TRP A 24 11.74 -17.16 5.20
CA TRP A 24 11.38 -16.51 3.95
C TRP A 24 9.99 -15.89 4.10
N PRO A 25 9.88 -14.64 4.57
CA PRO A 25 8.59 -13.99 4.69
C PRO A 25 7.97 -13.84 3.30
N SER A 26 6.64 -13.93 3.24
CA SER A 26 5.86 -13.78 2.03
C SER A 26 4.50 -13.19 2.40
N LEU A 27 3.84 -12.55 1.44
CA LEU A 27 2.49 -12.04 1.62
C LEU A 27 1.58 -13.09 2.24
N ALA A 28 0.90 -12.67 3.32
CA ALA A 28 -0.09 -13.50 3.98
C ALA A 28 -1.31 -13.70 3.08
N PRO A 29 -1.95 -14.89 3.11
CA PRO A 29 -3.23 -15.10 2.42
C PRO A 29 -4.28 -14.09 2.86
N HIS A 30 -5.25 -13.77 1.98
CA HIS A 30 -6.33 -12.79 2.25
C HIS A 30 -6.93 -12.94 3.65
N ALA A 31 -7.30 -14.16 4.04
CA ALA A 31 -7.93 -14.43 5.33
C ALA A 31 -7.03 -14.05 6.52
N GLU A 32 -5.73 -14.34 6.44
CA GLU A 32 -4.79 -13.97 7.50
C GLU A 32 -4.56 -12.45 7.53
N ALA A 33 -4.54 -11.79 6.37
CA ALA A 33 -4.48 -10.33 6.30
C ALA A 33 -5.69 -9.66 6.98
N VAL A 34 -6.90 -10.20 6.78
CA VAL A 34 -8.12 -9.76 7.49
C VAL A 34 -7.96 -9.94 9.01
N GLU A 35 -7.57 -11.12 9.48
CA GLU A 35 -7.41 -11.38 10.93
C GLU A 35 -6.36 -10.46 11.57
N ARG A 36 -5.31 -10.09 10.85
CA ARG A 36 -4.31 -9.15 11.36
C ARG A 36 -4.87 -7.75 11.53
N LEU A 37 -5.72 -7.29 10.59
CA LEU A 37 -6.39 -6.00 10.73
C LEU A 37 -7.36 -5.99 11.92
N VAL A 38 -8.00 -7.12 12.22
CA VAL A 38 -8.79 -7.29 13.46
C VAL A 38 -7.89 -7.18 14.69
N LEU A 39 -6.77 -7.89 14.72
CA LEU A 39 -5.81 -7.83 15.84
C LEU A 39 -5.22 -6.43 16.05
N MET A 40 -5.07 -5.65 14.98
CA MET A 40 -4.63 -4.25 15.02
C MET A 40 -5.74 -3.27 15.41
N GLY A 41 -6.99 -3.73 15.55
CA GLY A 41 -8.16 -2.89 15.86
C GLY A 41 -8.65 -2.05 14.67
N ALA A 42 -8.20 -2.33 13.45
CA ALA A 42 -8.72 -1.66 12.26
C ALA A 42 -10.08 -2.23 11.82
N ILE A 43 -10.35 -3.50 12.11
CA ILE A 43 -11.65 -4.13 11.92
C ILE A 43 -12.21 -4.44 13.30
N GLU A 44 -13.22 -3.69 13.71
CA GLU A 44 -13.89 -3.82 15.01
C GLU A 44 -15.19 -4.63 14.91
N ASP A 45 -15.82 -4.63 13.73
CA ASP A 45 -17.09 -5.34 13.50
C ASP A 45 -16.87 -6.84 13.17
N ASP A 46 -17.38 -7.71 14.05
CA ASP A 46 -17.28 -9.16 13.92
C ASP A 46 -18.01 -9.71 12.68
N GLU A 47 -19.15 -9.11 12.28
CA GLU A 47 -19.92 -9.54 11.11
C GLU A 47 -19.16 -9.17 9.82
N LEU A 48 -18.54 -7.98 9.78
CA LEU A 48 -17.67 -7.56 8.69
C LEU A 48 -16.41 -8.43 8.59
N ARG A 49 -15.76 -8.75 9.72
CA ARG A 49 -14.66 -9.71 9.75
C ARG A 49 -15.08 -11.03 9.09
N ASP A 50 -16.19 -11.62 9.52
CA ASP A 50 -16.69 -12.89 9.00
C ASP A 50 -17.07 -12.82 7.51
N VAL A 51 -17.54 -11.67 7.03
CA VAL A 51 -17.81 -11.41 5.61
C VAL A 51 -16.50 -11.33 4.83
N LEU A 52 -15.55 -10.50 5.26
CA LEU A 52 -14.27 -10.33 4.56
C LEU A 52 -13.47 -11.63 4.47
N LEU A 53 -13.57 -12.51 5.48
CA LEU A 53 -12.94 -13.85 5.46
C LEU A 53 -13.50 -14.77 4.36
N ARG A 54 -14.76 -14.61 3.96
CA ARG A 54 -15.41 -15.43 2.93
C ARG A 54 -15.55 -14.75 1.56
N THR A 55 -15.23 -13.46 1.47
CA THR A 55 -15.26 -12.66 0.22
C THR A 55 -13.85 -12.18 -0.15
N PRO A 56 -12.97 -13.07 -0.66
CA PRO A 56 -11.59 -12.70 -0.98
C PRO A 56 -11.52 -11.71 -2.14
N ARG A 57 -10.78 -10.61 -1.94
CA ARG A 57 -10.76 -9.50 -2.90
C ARG A 57 -10.21 -9.88 -4.27
N GLY A 58 -9.26 -10.82 -4.31
CA GLY A 58 -8.58 -11.21 -5.54
C GLY A 58 -9.48 -11.83 -6.61
N ILE A 59 -10.60 -12.44 -6.22
CA ILE A 59 -11.60 -12.98 -7.18
C ILE A 59 -12.24 -11.86 -8.01
N HIS A 60 -12.30 -10.65 -7.46
CA HIS A 60 -12.89 -9.48 -8.10
C HIS A 60 -11.88 -8.65 -8.89
N ALA A 61 -10.58 -8.96 -8.84
CA ALA A 61 -9.58 -8.30 -9.67
C ALA A 61 -9.57 -8.87 -11.09
N LEU A 62 -8.86 -8.22 -12.00
CA LEU A 62 -8.47 -8.83 -13.28
C LEU A 62 -7.49 -9.98 -13.01
N PRO A 63 -7.53 -11.06 -13.81
CA PRO A 63 -6.60 -12.18 -13.66
C PRO A 63 -5.14 -11.72 -13.66
N LEU A 64 -4.35 -12.22 -12.70
CA LEU A 64 -2.93 -11.93 -12.62
C LEU A 64 -2.11 -13.00 -13.39
N GLU A 65 -1.36 -12.58 -14.40
CA GLU A 65 -0.67 -13.47 -15.35
C GLU A 65 0.79 -13.80 -14.98
N ILE A 66 1.09 -14.12 -13.71
CA ILE A 66 2.47 -14.47 -13.28
C ILE A 66 2.64 -15.85 -12.64
N GLY A 67 1.58 -16.67 -12.56
CA GLY A 67 1.62 -18.03 -11.98
C GLY A 67 1.65 -18.01 -10.45
N HIS A 68 2.30 -19.00 -9.84
CA HIS A 68 2.44 -19.11 -8.37
C HIS A 68 3.34 -18.03 -7.75
N ASP A 69 4.14 -17.34 -8.56
CA ASP A 69 5.06 -16.32 -8.05
C ASP A 69 4.31 -15.08 -7.50
N GLY A 70 3.03 -14.90 -7.87
CA GLY A 70 2.15 -13.84 -7.37
C GLY A 70 1.18 -14.28 -6.27
N ASP A 71 1.43 -15.41 -5.62
CA ASP A 71 0.54 -15.94 -4.58
C ASP A 71 0.29 -14.90 -3.48
N ASN A 72 -0.97 -14.80 -3.05
CA ASN A 72 -1.44 -13.91 -1.99
C ASN A 72 -1.27 -12.40 -2.25
N ILE A 73 -1.09 -11.96 -3.50
CA ILE A 73 -1.07 -10.53 -3.85
C ILE A 73 -2.33 -9.78 -3.35
N GLU A 74 -3.45 -10.50 -3.20
CA GLU A 74 -4.70 -10.01 -2.64
C GLU A 74 -4.66 -9.75 -1.12
N GLY A 75 -3.65 -10.27 -0.42
CA GLY A 75 -3.37 -9.94 0.97
C GLY A 75 -2.46 -8.72 1.15
N SER A 76 -1.85 -8.22 0.06
CA SER A 76 -0.94 -7.07 0.11
C SER A 76 -1.66 -5.73 0.36
N ALA A 77 -0.88 -4.68 0.62
CA ALA A 77 -1.36 -3.30 0.65
C ALA A 77 -1.32 -2.62 -0.74
N LEU A 78 -1.13 -3.37 -1.83
CA LEU A 78 -1.25 -2.87 -3.19
C LEU A 78 -2.70 -2.82 -3.66
N ARG A 79 -2.97 -1.93 -4.61
CA ARG A 79 -4.24 -1.87 -5.33
C ARG A 79 -4.24 -2.92 -6.43
N MET A 80 -5.43 -3.44 -6.76
CA MET A 80 -5.59 -4.45 -7.81
C MET A 80 -6.54 -3.92 -8.88
N PRO A 81 -6.20 -3.98 -10.18
CA PRO A 81 -7.09 -3.49 -11.22
C PRO A 81 -8.28 -4.45 -11.36
N TRP A 82 -9.50 -3.93 -11.43
CA TRP A 82 -10.68 -4.71 -11.85
C TRP A 82 -11.16 -4.33 -13.25
N TRP A 83 -10.71 -3.16 -13.73
CA TRP A 83 -10.94 -2.62 -15.06
C TRP A 83 -9.60 -2.40 -15.77
N SER A 84 -9.58 -2.52 -17.10
CA SER A 84 -8.32 -2.47 -17.86
C SER A 84 -7.72 -1.06 -17.91
N ASP A 85 -8.58 -0.05 -18.05
CA ASP A 85 -8.14 1.35 -18.04
C ASP A 85 -7.96 1.81 -16.59
N VAL A 86 -6.72 1.74 -16.10
CA VAL A 86 -6.42 2.13 -14.73
C VAL A 86 -6.51 3.63 -14.53
N ASP A 87 -6.35 4.47 -15.55
CA ASP A 87 -6.48 5.93 -15.43
C ASP A 87 -7.94 6.36 -15.22
N ALA A 88 -8.91 5.52 -15.60
CA ALA A 88 -10.32 5.78 -15.39
C ALA A 88 -10.68 5.76 -13.89
N ALA A 89 -11.57 6.66 -13.45
CA ALA A 89 -11.99 6.75 -12.05
C ALA A 89 -12.52 5.43 -11.50
N ASN A 90 -12.23 5.08 -10.25
CA ASN A 90 -12.70 3.85 -9.58
C ASN A 90 -12.36 2.53 -10.30
N SER A 91 -11.29 2.48 -11.10
CA SER A 91 -10.84 1.29 -11.85
C SER A 91 -10.10 0.24 -11.01
N LEU A 92 -9.76 0.59 -9.76
CA LEU A 92 -8.96 -0.21 -8.85
C LEU A 92 -9.78 -0.70 -7.65
N LEU A 93 -9.47 -1.92 -7.22
CA LEU A 93 -9.85 -2.44 -5.91
C LEU A 93 -8.86 -1.90 -4.88
N PRO A 94 -9.35 -1.20 -3.84
CA PRO A 94 -8.51 -0.71 -2.75
C PRO A 94 -8.11 -1.85 -1.81
N GLY A 95 -7.25 -1.54 -0.84
CA GLY A 95 -6.80 -2.50 0.16
C GLY A 95 -7.93 -3.00 1.07
N ILE A 96 -7.61 -4.05 1.84
CA ILE A 96 -8.56 -4.59 2.84
C ILE A 96 -8.81 -3.54 3.93
N TYR A 97 -7.76 -2.79 4.31
CA TYR A 97 -7.86 -1.70 5.28
C TYR A 97 -8.86 -0.63 4.84
N GLU A 98 -8.67 -0.02 3.67
CA GLU A 98 -9.55 1.04 3.18
C GLU A 98 -10.99 0.56 3.02
N THR A 99 -11.17 -0.65 2.46
CA THR A 99 -12.49 -1.25 2.31
C THR A 99 -13.17 -1.43 3.66
N ALA A 100 -12.47 -1.96 4.66
CA ALA A 100 -13.05 -2.15 5.99
C ALA A 100 -13.38 -0.82 6.66
N GLN A 101 -12.50 0.19 6.58
CA GLN A 101 -12.77 1.51 7.13
C GLN A 101 -14.05 2.12 6.54
N VAL A 102 -14.19 2.12 5.22
CA VAL A 102 -15.36 2.71 4.55
C VAL A 102 -16.65 1.93 4.84
N ILE A 103 -16.60 0.60 4.86
CA ILE A 103 -17.80 -0.22 5.10
C ILE A 103 -18.28 -0.10 6.55
N GLN A 104 -17.37 -0.03 7.54
CA GLN A 104 -17.76 0.16 8.95
C GLN A 104 -18.48 1.50 9.18
N MET A 105 -18.13 2.55 8.44
CA MET A 105 -18.80 3.87 8.53
C MET A 105 -20.26 3.85 8.10
N LEU A 106 -20.68 2.84 7.35
CA LEU A 106 -22.08 2.68 6.98
C LEU A 106 -22.92 2.10 8.12
N GLU A 107 -22.32 1.50 9.16
CA GLU A 107 -23.07 0.85 10.26
C GLU A 107 -24.23 -0.03 9.74
N ILE A 108 -23.91 -0.92 8.79
CA ILE A 108 -24.89 -1.74 8.08
C ILE A 108 -25.67 -2.60 9.07
N GLN A 109 -27.00 -2.56 8.95
CA GLN A 109 -27.89 -3.46 9.67
C GLN A 109 -28.56 -4.42 8.70
N ARG A 110 -28.85 -5.64 9.19
CA ARG A 110 -29.59 -6.63 8.41
C ARG A 110 -30.96 -6.09 8.02
N GLY A 111 -31.29 -6.17 6.75
CA GLY A 111 -32.53 -5.63 6.21
C GLY A 111 -32.37 -4.27 5.55
N ASP A 112 -31.25 -3.57 5.74
CA ASP A 112 -31.03 -2.25 5.17
C ASP A 112 -31.20 -2.23 3.65
N SER A 113 -31.66 -1.09 3.14
CA SER A 113 -31.63 -0.72 1.74
C SER A 113 -30.42 0.18 1.45
N VAL A 114 -29.62 -0.17 0.46
CA VAL A 114 -28.37 0.53 0.15
C VAL A 114 -28.33 0.99 -1.30
N MET A 115 -27.97 2.26 -1.51
CA MET A 115 -27.59 2.80 -2.81
C MET A 115 -26.06 2.91 -2.89
N LEU A 116 -25.45 2.11 -3.76
CA LEU A 116 -24.01 2.10 -4.03
C LEU A 116 -23.72 2.78 -5.37
N ILE A 117 -22.91 3.84 -5.35
CA ILE A 117 -22.65 4.70 -6.52
C ILE A 117 -21.19 4.59 -6.95
N ALA A 118 -20.99 4.34 -8.25
CA ALA A 118 -19.71 4.18 -8.95
C ALA A 118 -18.82 3.07 -8.36
N PRO A 119 -19.35 1.86 -8.11
CA PRO A 119 -18.65 0.81 -7.37
C PRO A 119 -17.25 0.50 -7.91
N ARG A 120 -16.35 0.11 -7.00
CA ARG A 120 -14.99 -0.35 -7.30
C ARG A 120 -15.01 -1.84 -7.62
N GLY A 121 -15.63 -2.22 -8.73
CA GLY A 121 -15.85 -3.62 -9.08
C GLY A 121 -17.02 -4.26 -8.30
N ASN A 122 -17.21 -5.57 -8.44
CA ASN A 122 -18.30 -6.30 -7.77
C ASN A 122 -18.03 -6.58 -6.28
N TRP A 123 -16.81 -6.39 -5.79
CA TRP A 123 -16.42 -6.83 -4.44
C TRP A 123 -17.22 -6.14 -3.34
N TRP A 124 -17.37 -4.81 -3.43
CA TRP A 124 -18.12 -4.04 -2.44
C TRP A 124 -19.62 -4.37 -2.48
N THR A 125 -20.15 -4.66 -3.66
CA THR A 125 -21.52 -5.16 -3.84
C THR A 125 -21.71 -6.49 -3.11
N GLU A 126 -20.75 -7.41 -3.25
CA GLU A 126 -20.79 -8.70 -2.57
C GLU A 126 -20.70 -8.55 -1.04
N ILE A 127 -19.75 -7.74 -0.53
CA ILE A 127 -19.61 -7.48 0.91
C ILE A 127 -20.95 -6.99 1.49
N LEU A 128 -21.56 -5.98 0.86
CA LEU A 128 -22.80 -5.38 1.36
C LEU A 128 -23.97 -6.38 1.38
N MET A 129 -24.16 -7.20 0.33
CA MET A 129 -25.21 -8.22 0.37
C MET A 129 -24.94 -9.29 1.43
N GLN A 130 -23.67 -9.66 1.64
CA GLN A 130 -23.27 -10.66 2.63
C GLN A 130 -23.34 -10.16 4.08
N LEU A 131 -23.32 -8.84 4.29
CA LEU A 131 -23.65 -8.17 5.56
C LEU A 131 -25.17 -8.15 5.84
N GLY A 132 -25.99 -8.63 4.90
CA GLY A 132 -27.44 -8.78 5.08
C GLY A 132 -28.27 -7.60 4.60
N VAL A 133 -27.73 -6.75 3.73
CA VAL A 133 -28.52 -5.77 2.96
C VAL A 133 -29.63 -6.49 2.19
N SER A 134 -30.87 -6.05 2.31
CA SER A 134 -32.02 -6.71 1.66
C SER A 134 -32.31 -6.19 0.25
N ARG A 135 -31.94 -4.93 -0.01
CA ARG A 135 -32.10 -4.27 -1.31
C ARG A 135 -30.90 -3.41 -1.61
N LEU A 136 -30.20 -3.71 -2.69
CA LEU A 136 -29.00 -3.00 -3.08
C LEU A 136 -29.14 -2.49 -4.51
N ARG A 137 -29.05 -1.17 -4.67
CA ARG A 137 -29.00 -0.52 -5.96
C ARG A 137 -27.58 -0.13 -6.31
N VAL A 138 -27.07 -0.69 -7.39
CA VAL A 138 -25.76 -0.37 -7.96
C VAL A 138 -25.95 0.63 -9.08
N VAL A 139 -25.48 1.85 -8.86
CA VAL A 139 -25.48 2.95 -9.82
C VAL A 139 -24.07 3.05 -10.40
N GLU A 140 -23.89 2.67 -11.66
CA GLU A 140 -22.61 2.86 -12.35
C GLU A 140 -22.71 4.04 -13.33
N ILE A 141 -21.72 4.92 -13.26
CA ILE A 141 -21.66 6.20 -13.98
C ILE A 141 -21.17 6.06 -15.41
N ASP A 142 -20.54 4.92 -15.72
CA ASP A 142 -20.02 4.55 -17.02
C ASP A 142 -20.73 3.29 -17.54
N ASP A 143 -21.41 3.43 -18.67
CA ASP A 143 -22.21 2.35 -19.25
C ASP A 143 -21.38 1.11 -19.61
N SER A 144 -20.15 1.29 -20.08
CA SER A 144 -19.24 0.19 -20.44
C SER A 144 -18.83 -0.59 -19.19
N ARG A 145 -18.51 0.12 -18.10
CA ARG A 145 -18.22 -0.48 -16.80
C ARG A 145 -19.46 -1.15 -16.20
N ARG A 146 -20.65 -0.59 -16.39
CA ARG A 146 -21.91 -1.21 -15.92
C ARG A 146 -22.15 -2.56 -16.58
N VAL A 147 -21.95 -2.64 -17.91
CA VAL A 147 -22.07 -3.89 -18.66
C VAL A 147 -21.05 -4.91 -18.16
N GLU A 148 -19.82 -4.49 -17.88
CA GLU A 148 -18.79 -5.38 -17.34
C GLU A 148 -19.12 -5.88 -15.94
N LEU A 149 -19.56 -5.00 -15.04
CA LEU A 149 -19.97 -5.38 -13.69
C LEU A 149 -21.08 -6.43 -13.73
N GLN A 150 -22.06 -6.27 -14.62
CA GLN A 150 -23.13 -7.27 -14.82
C GLN A 150 -22.60 -8.57 -15.42
N ARG A 151 -21.68 -8.51 -16.39
CA ARG A 151 -21.05 -9.70 -16.98
C ARG A 151 -20.31 -10.50 -15.90
N ARG A 152 -19.42 -9.85 -15.16
CA ARG A 152 -18.63 -10.46 -14.08
C ARG A 152 -19.50 -10.96 -12.94
N TRP A 153 -20.55 -10.23 -12.57
CA TRP A 153 -21.54 -10.66 -11.58
C TRP A 153 -22.13 -12.03 -11.93
N ASN A 154 -22.53 -12.22 -13.19
CA ASN A 154 -23.06 -13.49 -13.66
C ASN A 154 -21.99 -14.58 -13.77
N GLU A 155 -20.77 -14.26 -14.18
CA GLU A 155 -19.67 -15.23 -14.27
C GLU A 155 -19.25 -15.79 -12.92
N LEU A 156 -19.20 -14.92 -11.91
CA LEU A 156 -18.92 -15.28 -10.52
C LEU A 156 -20.12 -15.95 -9.81
N ARG A 157 -21.26 -16.07 -10.50
CA ARG A 157 -22.51 -16.61 -9.95
C ARG A 157 -23.03 -15.87 -8.70
N LEU A 158 -22.73 -14.57 -8.62
CA LEU A 158 -23.17 -13.71 -7.51
C LEU A 158 -24.68 -13.49 -7.52
N ASP A 159 -25.36 -13.77 -8.63
CA ASP A 159 -26.81 -13.85 -8.72
C ASP A 159 -27.39 -14.91 -7.77
N ILE A 160 -26.76 -16.09 -7.68
CA ILE A 160 -27.18 -17.14 -6.74
C ILE A 160 -26.86 -16.72 -5.30
N VAL A 161 -25.68 -16.14 -5.08
CA VAL A 161 -25.27 -15.71 -3.73
C VAL A 161 -26.23 -14.65 -3.21
N ALA A 162 -26.63 -13.68 -4.04
CA ALA A 162 -27.60 -12.66 -3.67
C ALA A 162 -28.98 -13.26 -3.33
N ASP A 163 -29.47 -14.21 -4.12
CA ASP A 163 -30.73 -14.92 -3.82
C ASP A 163 -30.64 -15.69 -2.49
N ALA A 164 -29.51 -16.37 -2.24
CA ALA A 164 -29.26 -17.07 -0.98
C ALA A 164 -29.15 -16.12 0.23
N CYS A 165 -28.62 -14.92 0.03
CA CYS A 165 -28.60 -13.85 1.03
C CYS A 165 -29.95 -13.14 1.17
N GLY A 166 -30.91 -13.36 0.26
CA GLY A 166 -32.18 -12.63 0.22
C GLY A 166 -32.02 -11.16 -0.17
N CYS A 167 -30.96 -10.82 -0.93
CA CYS A 167 -30.66 -9.47 -1.37
C CYS A 167 -31.16 -9.22 -2.80
N GLN A 168 -32.04 -8.24 -2.98
CA GLN A 168 -32.47 -7.80 -4.29
C GLN A 168 -31.46 -6.82 -4.89
N ILE A 169 -30.83 -7.19 -6.00
CA ILE A 169 -29.87 -6.34 -6.72
C ILE A 169 -30.54 -5.61 -7.89
N GLU A 170 -30.39 -4.29 -7.93
CA GLU A 170 -30.86 -3.43 -9.01
C GLU A 170 -29.68 -2.70 -9.65
N TRP A 171 -29.45 -2.91 -10.94
CA TRP A 171 -28.43 -2.17 -11.71
C TRP A 171 -29.06 -1.00 -12.43
N CYS A 172 -28.48 0.20 -12.30
CA CYS A 172 -28.96 1.37 -13.02
C CYS A 172 -27.82 2.29 -13.47
N GLY A 173 -28.09 3.08 -14.51
CA GLY A 173 -27.29 4.24 -14.88
C GLY A 173 -27.69 5.49 -14.09
N VAL A 174 -26.98 6.59 -14.34
CA VAL A 174 -27.20 7.88 -13.67
C VAL A 174 -28.56 8.47 -14.03
N GLU A 175 -29.04 8.23 -15.24
CA GLU A 175 -30.35 8.67 -15.74
C GLU A 175 -31.53 8.17 -14.91
N ASP A 176 -31.35 7.02 -14.25
CA ASP A 176 -32.37 6.33 -13.47
C ASP A 176 -32.11 6.36 -11.96
N ILE A 177 -31.07 7.09 -11.51
CA ILE A 177 -30.59 7.07 -10.13
C ILE A 177 -31.70 7.34 -9.10
N TYR A 178 -32.62 8.25 -9.42
CA TYR A 178 -33.72 8.64 -8.53
C TYR A 178 -35.00 7.82 -8.70
N LYS A 179 -35.12 7.03 -9.78
CA LYS A 179 -36.35 6.27 -10.07
C LYS A 179 -36.47 5.07 -9.14
N GLY A 180 -37.60 4.87 -8.48
CA GLY A 180 -37.78 3.72 -7.58
C GLY A 180 -37.04 3.82 -6.25
N THR A 181 -36.75 5.06 -5.81
CA THR A 181 -36.39 5.36 -4.41
C THR A 181 -37.48 4.78 -3.49
N PRO A 182 -37.12 4.10 -2.38
CA PRO A 182 -38.10 3.63 -1.39
C PRO A 182 -38.96 4.77 -0.84
N GLU A 183 -40.18 4.48 -0.36
CA GLU A 183 -41.08 5.48 0.20
C GLU A 183 -40.45 6.24 1.38
N ASP A 184 -39.74 5.52 2.24
CA ASP A 184 -39.04 6.07 3.41
C ASP A 184 -37.61 6.53 3.12
N GLY A 185 -37.14 6.41 1.87
CA GLY A 185 -35.75 6.65 1.47
C GLY A 185 -34.84 5.43 1.62
N TRP A 186 -33.58 5.60 1.23
CA TRP A 186 -32.52 4.60 1.39
C TRP A 186 -31.94 4.67 2.80
N ASP A 187 -31.73 3.51 3.43
CA ASP A 187 -31.11 3.44 4.75
C ASP A 187 -29.66 3.88 4.70
N LYS A 188 -28.96 3.48 3.64
CA LYS A 188 -27.57 3.84 3.41
C LYS A 188 -27.31 4.31 1.98
N ILE A 189 -26.43 5.29 1.81
CA ILE A 189 -25.94 5.74 0.50
C ILE A 189 -24.41 5.76 0.55
N LEU A 190 -23.76 5.06 -0.36
CA LEU A 190 -22.30 5.06 -0.48
C LEU A 190 -21.88 5.59 -1.85
N VAL A 191 -21.05 6.63 -1.85
CA VAL A 191 -20.38 7.15 -3.05
C VAL A 191 -18.89 6.84 -2.93
N THR A 192 -18.37 6.06 -3.87
CA THR A 192 -16.99 5.56 -3.83
C THR A 192 -15.98 6.45 -4.57
N GLY A 193 -16.49 7.42 -5.35
CA GLY A 193 -15.73 8.48 -6.01
C GLY A 193 -15.94 9.84 -5.35
N GLY A 194 -15.04 10.77 -5.64
CA GLY A 194 -15.05 12.12 -5.10
C GLY A 194 -16.17 12.99 -5.67
N LEU A 195 -16.80 13.80 -4.83
CA LEU A 195 -17.83 14.76 -5.24
C LEU A 195 -17.33 16.19 -4.98
N PRO A 196 -17.60 17.16 -5.87
CA PRO A 196 -17.10 18.53 -5.71
C PRO A 196 -17.76 19.29 -4.55
N ARG A 197 -18.88 18.78 -4.04
CA ARG A 197 -19.63 19.34 -2.91
C ARG A 197 -20.58 18.29 -2.34
N VAL A 198 -21.22 18.61 -1.21
CA VAL A 198 -22.21 17.75 -0.56
C VAL A 198 -23.38 17.41 -1.50
N PRO A 199 -23.75 16.11 -1.65
CA PRO A 199 -24.72 15.71 -2.65
C PRO A 199 -26.18 15.83 -2.18
N VAL A 200 -26.72 17.06 -2.16
CA VAL A 200 -28.09 17.32 -1.64
C VAL A 200 -29.15 16.47 -2.33
N GLY A 201 -29.00 16.21 -3.63
CA GLY A 201 -29.91 15.34 -4.38
C GLY A 201 -29.99 13.93 -3.82
N LEU A 202 -28.85 13.31 -3.50
CA LEU A 202 -28.80 12.00 -2.86
C LEU A 202 -29.32 12.06 -1.42
N LEU A 203 -28.93 13.08 -0.65
CA LEU A 203 -29.31 13.22 0.75
C LEU A 203 -30.82 13.38 0.96
N MET A 204 -31.53 14.02 0.03
CA MET A 204 -33.00 14.09 0.07
C MET A 204 -33.70 12.72 -0.07
N ARG A 205 -32.97 11.69 -0.48
CA ARG A 205 -33.45 10.31 -0.63
C ARG A 205 -32.91 9.39 0.45
N LEU A 206 -32.17 9.93 1.42
CA LEU A 206 -31.75 9.23 2.61
C LEU A 206 -32.91 9.14 3.60
N SER A 207 -33.12 7.96 4.19
CA SER A 207 -34.14 7.77 5.22
C SER A 207 -33.81 8.53 6.51
N PHE A 208 -34.78 8.62 7.41
CA PHE A 208 -34.57 9.22 8.73
C PHE A 208 -33.58 8.36 9.53
N ASP A 209 -32.60 8.99 10.20
CA ASP A 209 -31.44 8.32 10.81
C ASP A 209 -30.57 7.52 9.82
N GLY A 210 -30.83 7.64 8.51
CA GLY A 210 -30.02 7.02 7.47
C GLY A 210 -28.63 7.63 7.40
N ILE A 211 -27.68 6.85 6.87
CA ILE A 211 -26.26 7.21 6.81
C ILE A 211 -25.79 7.27 5.35
N ALA A 212 -25.27 8.42 4.94
CA ALA A 212 -24.56 8.58 3.68
C ALA A 212 -23.06 8.71 3.92
N VAL A 213 -22.26 7.97 3.15
CA VAL A 213 -20.79 8.06 3.17
C VAL A 213 -20.32 8.50 1.79
N ALA A 214 -19.58 9.60 1.73
CA ALA A 214 -19.05 10.15 0.49
C ALA A 214 -17.75 10.91 0.71
N ALA A 215 -16.87 10.87 -0.29
CA ALA A 215 -15.70 11.73 -0.36
C ALA A 215 -16.08 13.09 -0.98
N ILE A 216 -15.88 14.18 -0.25
CA ILE A 216 -16.22 15.54 -0.67
C ILE A 216 -14.94 16.34 -0.91
N GLY A 217 -14.87 17.01 -2.07
CA GLY A 217 -13.76 17.85 -2.47
C GLY A 217 -13.66 19.12 -1.62
N GLU A 218 -12.47 19.36 -1.09
CA GLU A 218 -12.08 20.50 -0.28
C GLU A 218 -10.79 21.12 -0.87
N SER A 219 -10.28 22.20 -0.27
CA SER A 219 -9.06 22.87 -0.75
C SER A 219 -7.79 22.01 -0.68
N THR A 220 -7.78 20.96 0.13
CA THR A 220 -6.62 20.09 0.37
C THR A 220 -6.77 18.69 -0.25
N GLY A 221 -7.76 18.47 -1.11
CA GLY A 221 -8.10 17.17 -1.66
C GLY A 221 -9.50 16.71 -1.25
N THR A 222 -9.75 15.41 -1.27
CA THR A 222 -11.05 14.81 -0.95
C THR A 222 -11.11 14.31 0.50
N VAL A 223 -12.14 14.73 1.23
CA VAL A 223 -12.37 14.34 2.63
C VAL A 223 -13.54 13.37 2.71
N LEU A 224 -13.31 12.21 3.32
CA LEU A 224 -14.37 11.25 3.59
C LEU A 224 -15.26 11.74 4.74
N GLN A 225 -16.55 11.82 4.46
CA GLN A 225 -17.55 12.31 5.40
C GLN A 225 -18.67 11.30 5.57
N THR A 226 -19.12 11.16 6.83
CA THR A 226 -20.39 10.51 7.16
C THR A 226 -21.44 11.58 7.37
N ILE A 227 -22.58 11.46 6.70
CA ILE A 227 -23.67 12.42 6.70
C ILE A 227 -24.93 11.70 7.16
N THR A 228 -25.51 12.15 8.27
CA THR A 228 -26.74 11.58 8.83
C THR A 228 -27.91 12.56 8.70
N ARG A 229 -29.12 12.02 8.52
CA ARG A 229 -30.35 12.82 8.47
C ARG A 229 -31.05 12.81 9.83
N GLN A 230 -31.03 13.95 10.52
CA GLN A 230 -31.59 14.09 11.87
C GLN A 230 -33.07 14.50 11.87
N THR A 231 -33.47 15.39 10.95
CA THR A 231 -34.86 15.83 10.78
C THR A 231 -35.18 16.08 9.30
N GLU A 232 -36.39 16.56 9.01
CA GLU A 232 -36.77 16.92 7.65
C GLU A 232 -35.95 18.15 7.17
N GLY A 233 -34.92 17.91 6.36
CA GLY A 233 -34.08 18.95 5.78
C GLY A 233 -32.84 19.32 6.59
N GLU A 234 -32.63 18.71 7.77
CA GLU A 234 -31.40 18.90 8.56
C GLU A 234 -30.48 17.69 8.46
N PHE A 235 -29.24 17.96 8.06
CA PHE A 235 -28.17 16.97 7.91
C PHE A 235 -27.00 17.32 8.81
N GLN A 236 -26.42 16.30 9.44
CA GLN A 236 -25.20 16.40 10.22
C GLN A 236 -24.08 15.69 9.49
N ALA A 237 -23.00 16.41 9.18
CA ALA A 237 -21.80 15.85 8.56
C ALA A 237 -20.67 15.74 9.60
N GLN A 238 -19.96 14.61 9.58
CA GLN A 238 -18.77 14.36 10.39
C GLN A 238 -17.58 14.06 9.47
N TRP A 239 -16.46 14.75 9.71
CA TRP A 239 -15.21 14.57 8.99
C TRP A 239 -14.41 13.46 9.64
N LEU A 240 -13.83 12.57 8.82
CA LEU A 240 -13.08 11.42 9.33
C LEU A 240 -11.62 11.45 8.89
N ALA A 241 -11.36 11.30 7.59
CA ALA A 241 -10.01 11.20 7.05
C ALA A 241 -9.97 11.72 5.61
N ILE A 242 -8.76 11.93 5.09
CA ILE A 242 -8.57 12.13 3.66
C ILE A 242 -8.73 10.77 2.99
N TRP A 243 -9.43 10.75 1.87
CA TRP A 243 -9.52 9.57 1.01
C TRP A 243 -9.25 10.01 -0.42
N ASN A 244 -8.04 9.76 -0.92
CA ASN A 244 -7.58 10.28 -2.21
C ASN A 244 -8.21 9.52 -3.38
N VAL A 245 -9.49 9.80 -3.64
CA VAL A 245 -10.29 9.19 -4.71
C VAL A 245 -10.44 10.14 -5.89
N ASP A 246 -10.53 9.57 -7.08
CA ASP A 246 -10.83 10.33 -8.29
C ASP A 246 -12.19 11.02 -8.19
N MET A 247 -12.25 12.25 -8.72
CA MET A 247 -13.50 12.99 -8.80
C MET A 247 -14.43 12.35 -9.83
N ILE A 248 -15.70 12.19 -9.46
CA ILE A 248 -16.77 11.88 -10.40
C ILE A 248 -16.87 13.03 -11.42
N GLN A 249 -17.04 12.67 -12.70
CA GLN A 249 -17.15 13.62 -13.82
C GLN A 249 -18.16 14.74 -13.52
N ASP A 250 -17.81 15.98 -13.88
CA ASP A 250 -18.56 17.19 -13.49
C ASP A 250 -20.05 17.13 -13.88
N GLU A 251 -20.38 16.60 -15.05
CA GLU A 251 -21.75 16.47 -15.53
C GLU A 251 -22.58 15.51 -14.67
N VAL A 252 -21.97 14.40 -14.27
CA VAL A 252 -22.59 13.41 -13.37
C VAL A 252 -22.69 14.01 -11.97
N ALA A 253 -21.62 14.63 -11.48
CA ALA A 253 -21.57 15.26 -10.17
C ALA A 253 -22.65 16.34 -10.00
N GLN A 254 -22.95 17.14 -11.05
CA GLN A 254 -24.07 18.09 -11.03
C GLN A 254 -25.42 17.41 -10.81
N SER A 255 -25.65 16.26 -11.45
CA SER A 255 -26.88 15.48 -11.29
C SER A 255 -27.00 14.93 -9.86
N LEU A 256 -25.89 14.48 -9.27
CA LEU A 256 -25.82 13.96 -7.89
C LEU A 256 -25.95 15.07 -6.83
N CYS A 257 -25.35 16.24 -7.08
CA CYS A 257 -25.25 17.31 -6.10
C CYS A 257 -26.41 18.29 -6.12
N ASP A 258 -26.79 18.76 -7.30
CA ASP A 258 -27.61 19.96 -7.44
C ASP A 258 -29.05 19.66 -7.87
N LEU A 259 -29.47 18.38 -7.88
CA LEU A 259 -30.75 17.92 -8.45
C LEU A 259 -30.93 18.35 -9.92
N ALA A 260 -29.83 18.60 -10.62
CA ALA A 260 -29.86 18.98 -12.02
C ALA A 260 -30.49 17.85 -12.85
N PRO A 261 -31.30 18.18 -13.88
CA PRO A 261 -31.77 17.16 -14.81
C PRO A 261 -30.57 16.48 -15.45
N PHE A 262 -30.63 15.16 -15.57
CA PHE A 262 -29.58 14.39 -16.23
C PHE A 262 -29.31 14.96 -17.63
N VAL A 263 -28.04 15.24 -17.89
CA VAL A 263 -27.55 15.62 -19.21
C VAL A 263 -26.89 14.37 -19.79
N GLU A 264 -27.35 13.98 -20.98
CA GLU A 264 -26.76 12.87 -21.72
C GLU A 264 -25.27 13.16 -21.93
N LEU A 265 -24.42 12.29 -21.37
CA LEU A 265 -22.98 12.44 -21.49
C LEU A 265 -22.59 12.29 -22.96
N PRO A 266 -21.62 13.07 -23.48
CA PRO A 266 -21.05 12.79 -24.79
C PRO A 266 -20.57 11.34 -24.83
N GLU A 267 -20.72 10.66 -25.98
CA GLU A 267 -20.18 9.31 -26.18
C GLU A 267 -18.73 9.30 -25.66
N GLN A 268 -18.50 8.55 -24.59
CA GLN A 268 -17.16 8.40 -24.03
C GLN A 268 -16.27 7.80 -25.12
N GLU A 269 -15.01 8.24 -25.20
CA GLU A 269 -14.03 7.58 -26.07
C GLU A 269 -14.06 6.08 -25.78
N GLU A 270 -14.01 5.24 -26.82
CA GLU A 270 -13.91 3.79 -26.62
C GLU A 270 -12.81 3.53 -25.58
N PRO A 271 -13.09 2.72 -24.54
CA PRO A 271 -12.13 2.52 -23.46
C PRO A 271 -10.80 2.12 -24.08
N LYS A 272 -9.72 2.82 -23.71
CA LYS A 272 -8.38 2.45 -24.15
C LYS A 272 -8.18 1.00 -23.70
N THR A 273 -8.25 0.08 -24.65
CA THR A 273 -8.25 -1.35 -24.33
C THR A 273 -6.81 -1.76 -24.09
N THR A 274 -6.27 -1.34 -22.95
CA THR A 274 -5.00 -1.79 -22.42
C THR A 274 -5.11 -3.29 -22.10
N SER A 275 -4.00 -4.01 -22.26
CA SER A 275 -3.97 -5.42 -21.89
C SER A 275 -4.12 -5.58 -20.37
N ILE A 276 -4.65 -6.71 -19.90
CA ILE A 276 -4.71 -7.04 -18.46
C ILE A 276 -3.32 -6.89 -17.81
N LYS A 277 -2.28 -7.35 -18.50
CA LYS A 277 -0.89 -7.15 -18.09
C LYS A 277 -0.53 -5.67 -17.90
N THR A 278 -0.91 -4.81 -18.84
CA THR A 278 -0.68 -3.36 -18.75
C THR A 278 -1.43 -2.75 -17.57
N ALA A 279 -2.68 -3.14 -17.34
CA ALA A 279 -3.45 -2.68 -16.18
C ALA A 279 -2.73 -3.02 -14.87
N TRP A 280 -2.23 -4.26 -14.74
CA TRP A 280 -1.44 -4.66 -13.58
C TRP A 280 -0.12 -3.91 -13.42
N MET A 281 0.58 -3.61 -14.53
CA MET A 281 1.82 -2.85 -14.49
C MET A 281 1.63 -1.40 -14.04
N HIS A 282 0.46 -0.80 -14.26
CA HIS A 282 0.23 0.62 -13.97
C HIS A 282 -0.76 0.84 -12.81
N ALA A 283 -1.26 -0.24 -12.19
CA ALA A 283 -2.26 -0.17 -11.12
C ALA A 283 -1.79 0.60 -9.89
N ASN A 284 -0.47 0.72 -9.68
CA ASN A 284 0.08 1.40 -8.52
C ASN A 284 0.92 2.65 -8.83
N ASP A 285 0.94 3.13 -10.08
CA ASP A 285 1.73 4.30 -10.52
C ASP A 285 1.43 5.56 -9.70
N GLU A 286 0.15 5.78 -9.35
CA GLU A 286 -0.28 6.84 -8.44
C GLU A 286 -0.48 6.27 -7.03
N PRO A 287 0.52 6.35 -6.13
CA PRO A 287 0.62 5.53 -4.92
C PRO A 287 -0.46 5.82 -3.88
N THR A 288 -0.93 7.06 -3.82
CA THR A 288 -1.93 7.54 -2.86
C THR A 288 -3.36 7.31 -3.33
N ARG A 289 -3.57 7.01 -4.61
CA ARG A 289 -4.90 6.78 -5.16
C ARG A 289 -5.63 5.68 -4.40
N ASP A 290 -6.86 5.99 -4.04
CA ASP A 290 -7.80 5.17 -3.27
C ASP A 290 -7.39 4.87 -1.82
N ARG A 291 -6.34 5.53 -1.31
CA ARG A 291 -5.89 5.36 0.07
C ARG A 291 -6.57 6.30 1.04
N LEU A 292 -6.83 5.78 2.23
CA LEU A 292 -7.44 6.51 3.34
C LEU A 292 -6.40 6.79 4.43
N GLY A 293 -6.32 8.02 4.89
CA GLY A 293 -5.40 8.38 5.97
C GLY A 293 -5.31 9.87 6.28
N PRO A 294 -4.47 10.25 7.27
CA PRO A 294 -4.08 11.64 7.45
C PRO A 294 -3.17 12.11 6.32
N ALA A 295 -3.12 13.42 6.06
CA ALA A 295 -2.30 14.00 4.98
C ALA A 295 -0.83 13.54 5.04
N GLY A 296 -0.21 13.59 6.22
CA GLY A 296 1.18 13.17 6.38
C GLY A 296 1.45 11.68 6.08
N LEU A 297 0.44 10.81 6.19
CA LEU A 297 0.57 9.42 5.72
C LEU A 297 0.64 9.37 4.20
N LEU A 298 -0.23 10.11 3.52
CA LEU A 298 -0.27 10.15 2.05
C LEU A 298 1.00 10.80 1.49
N ASP A 299 1.46 11.90 2.09
CA ASP A 299 2.70 12.58 1.71
C ASP A 299 3.91 11.62 1.83
N MET A 300 4.00 10.87 2.92
CA MET A 300 5.06 9.87 3.11
C MET A 300 4.99 8.73 2.09
N ILE A 301 3.78 8.32 1.69
CA ILE A 301 3.60 7.32 0.63
C ILE A 301 4.11 7.85 -0.72
N GLU A 302 3.82 9.10 -1.07
CA GLU A 302 4.33 9.72 -2.30
C GLU A 302 5.84 9.88 -2.28
N GLU A 303 6.39 10.32 -1.14
CA GLU A 303 7.83 10.45 -0.95
C GLU A 303 8.52 9.11 -1.21
N VAL A 304 8.09 8.03 -0.54
CA VAL A 304 8.64 6.69 -0.74
C VAL A 304 8.50 6.21 -2.19
N TRP A 305 7.40 6.54 -2.88
CA TRP A 305 7.23 6.14 -4.27
C TRP A 305 8.18 6.85 -5.24
N SER A 306 8.59 8.07 -4.87
CA SER A 306 9.53 8.93 -5.60
C SER A 306 11.00 8.62 -5.31
N GLU A 307 11.27 7.87 -4.23
CA GLU A 307 12.60 7.44 -3.82
C GLU A 307 13.17 6.30 -4.68
N VAL A 308 14.37 5.83 -4.30
CA VAL A 308 15.20 4.84 -5.00
C VAL A 308 14.43 3.53 -5.26
N GLU A 309 14.52 3.06 -6.50
CA GLU A 309 13.96 1.78 -6.95
C GLU A 309 14.89 0.62 -6.58
N ALA A 310 14.31 -0.55 -6.31
CA ALA A 310 15.07 -1.76 -6.08
C ALA A 310 15.77 -2.16 -7.38
N THR A 311 17.03 -2.56 -7.29
CA THR A 311 17.77 -2.95 -8.49
C THR A 311 17.32 -4.33 -8.95
N THR A 312 16.65 -4.39 -10.10
CA THR A 312 16.23 -5.66 -10.71
C THR A 312 17.19 -6.08 -11.82
N GLU A 313 17.46 -7.39 -11.94
CA GLU A 313 18.29 -7.93 -13.02
C GLU A 313 17.55 -7.86 -14.38
N SER A 314 17.71 -6.74 -15.09
CA SER A 314 17.17 -6.59 -16.45
C SER A 314 18.06 -7.27 -17.49
N GLU A 315 17.70 -8.49 -17.93
CA GLU A 315 18.36 -9.18 -19.04
C GLU A 315 17.66 -8.97 -20.41
N GLY A 316 16.65 -8.09 -20.51
CA GLY A 316 15.72 -8.03 -21.65
C GLY A 316 15.36 -6.64 -22.21
N ILE A 317 14.72 -6.63 -23.39
CA ILE A 317 14.15 -5.42 -24.03
C ILE A 317 12.78 -5.15 -23.38
N GLY A 318 12.77 -4.40 -22.28
CA GLY A 318 11.55 -3.91 -21.59
C GLY A 318 11.34 -4.51 -20.21
N VAL A 319 10.60 -3.78 -19.36
CA VAL A 319 10.27 -4.18 -17.98
C VAL A 319 9.15 -5.23 -17.99
N SER A 320 9.34 -6.32 -17.26
CA SER A 320 8.37 -7.39 -17.07
C SER A 320 7.35 -7.05 -15.97
N LEU A 321 6.16 -7.66 -16.03
CA LEU A 321 5.15 -7.49 -14.98
C LEU A 321 5.67 -7.94 -13.60
N ARG A 322 6.56 -8.95 -13.56
CA ARG A 322 7.17 -9.42 -12.30
C ARG A 322 8.06 -8.36 -11.67
N GLU A 323 8.88 -7.69 -12.48
CA GLU A 323 9.76 -6.63 -11.99
C GLU A 323 8.95 -5.44 -11.47
N VAL A 324 7.88 -5.04 -12.18
CA VAL A 324 7.01 -3.95 -11.72
C VAL A 324 6.33 -4.30 -10.40
N LEU A 325 5.76 -5.51 -10.28
CA LEU A 325 5.13 -5.94 -9.03
C LEU A 325 6.15 -6.08 -7.89
N ALA A 326 7.35 -6.58 -8.17
CA ALA A 326 8.43 -6.62 -7.19
C ALA A 326 8.77 -5.21 -6.70
N GLN A 327 8.82 -4.24 -7.61
CA GLN A 327 9.10 -2.84 -7.30
C GLN A 327 7.98 -2.20 -6.47
N ASP A 328 6.72 -2.42 -6.82
CA ASP A 328 5.56 -1.93 -6.06
C ASP A 328 5.54 -2.52 -4.65
N LEU A 329 5.79 -3.83 -4.52
CA LEU A 329 5.87 -4.48 -3.22
C LEU A 329 7.04 -3.95 -2.39
N PHE A 330 8.21 -3.72 -3.00
CA PHE A 330 9.35 -3.12 -2.31
C PHE A 330 9.01 -1.72 -1.77
N LYS A 331 8.46 -0.85 -2.62
CA LYS A 331 8.05 0.51 -2.23
C LYS A 331 7.01 0.46 -1.11
N MET A 332 6.03 -0.45 -1.20
CA MET A 332 5.04 -0.64 -0.14
C MET A 332 5.65 -1.17 1.16
N GLY A 333 6.63 -2.07 1.08
CA GLY A 333 7.39 -2.54 2.23
C GLY A 333 8.10 -1.38 2.95
N ASN A 334 8.67 -0.43 2.20
CA ASN A 334 9.32 0.76 2.77
C ASN A 334 8.31 1.66 3.49
N VAL A 335 7.13 1.89 2.89
CA VAL A 335 6.03 2.61 3.57
C VAL A 335 5.68 1.94 4.90
N LEU A 336 5.46 0.62 4.89
CA LEU A 336 5.08 -0.14 6.07
C LEU A 336 6.18 -0.14 7.14
N GLN A 337 7.46 -0.16 6.73
CA GLN A 337 8.59 -0.07 7.64
C GLN A 337 8.67 1.31 8.31
N ARG A 338 8.48 2.41 7.55
CA ARG A 338 8.40 3.77 8.11
C ARG A 338 7.23 3.94 9.08
N LEU A 339 6.15 3.19 8.89
CA LEU A 339 5.03 3.12 9.83
C LEU A 339 5.29 2.24 11.06
N GLY A 340 6.42 1.54 11.12
CA GLY A 340 6.73 0.60 12.19
C GLY A 340 5.94 -0.71 12.13
N ILE A 341 5.26 -1.01 11.02
CA ILE A 341 4.49 -2.25 10.81
C ILE A 341 5.44 -3.34 10.28
N LEU A 342 6.49 -3.63 11.04
CA LEU A 342 7.65 -4.41 10.62
C LEU A 342 7.30 -5.79 10.06
N ARG A 343 6.38 -6.52 10.70
CA ARG A 343 5.99 -7.86 10.21
C ARG A 343 5.37 -7.82 8.81
N VAL A 344 4.51 -6.85 8.53
CA VAL A 344 3.86 -6.72 7.21
C VAL A 344 4.85 -6.16 6.19
N ALA A 345 5.76 -5.26 6.61
CA ALA A 345 6.86 -4.80 5.76
C ALA A 345 7.74 -5.97 5.27
N ALA A 346 8.15 -6.86 6.18
CA ALA A 346 8.95 -8.04 5.85
C ALA A 346 8.28 -8.93 4.80
N GLU A 347 6.95 -9.08 4.84
CA GLU A 347 6.24 -9.87 3.84
C GLU A 347 6.24 -9.23 2.45
N HIS A 348 6.13 -7.90 2.40
CA HIS A 348 6.21 -7.16 1.15
C HIS A 348 7.62 -7.20 0.57
N HIS A 349 8.66 -6.96 1.38
CA HIS A 349 10.04 -7.10 0.93
C HIS A 349 10.39 -8.55 0.55
N GLY A 350 9.87 -9.53 1.30
CA GLY A 350 10.08 -10.95 1.04
C GLY A 350 9.47 -11.42 -0.28
N SER A 351 8.19 -11.08 -0.53
CA SER A 351 7.55 -11.36 -1.82
C SER A 351 8.14 -10.54 -2.96
N SER A 352 8.59 -9.31 -2.71
CA SER A 352 9.36 -8.53 -3.69
C SER A 352 10.63 -9.28 -4.11
N PHE A 353 11.44 -9.73 -3.14
CA PHE A 353 12.67 -10.49 -3.39
C PHE A 353 12.39 -11.82 -4.11
N GLN A 354 11.31 -12.51 -3.78
CA GLN A 354 10.92 -13.75 -4.45
C GLN A 354 10.51 -13.54 -5.91
N LEU A 355 9.84 -12.42 -6.22
CA LEU A 355 9.46 -12.06 -7.60
C LEU A 355 10.65 -11.62 -8.44
N SER A 356 11.52 -10.80 -7.86
CA SER A 356 12.71 -10.25 -8.50
C SER A 356 13.78 -10.00 -7.42
N PRO A 357 14.75 -10.92 -7.25
CA PRO A 357 15.79 -10.79 -6.24
C PRO A 357 16.55 -9.47 -6.41
N SER A 358 16.64 -8.70 -5.34
CA SER A 358 17.39 -7.44 -5.28
C SER A 358 18.15 -7.32 -3.96
N PRO A 359 19.35 -6.73 -3.96
CA PRO A 359 20.10 -6.49 -2.74
C PRO A 359 19.36 -5.52 -1.81
N GLU A 360 18.59 -4.57 -2.34
CA GLU A 360 17.78 -3.64 -1.55
C GLU A 360 16.70 -4.39 -0.76
N ALA A 361 15.89 -5.24 -1.40
CA ALA A 361 14.85 -5.98 -0.69
C ALA A 361 15.44 -6.89 0.40
N ALA A 362 16.57 -7.55 0.13
CA ALA A 362 17.28 -8.36 1.13
C ALA A 362 17.86 -7.51 2.28
N CYS A 363 18.40 -6.33 2.00
CA CYS A 363 18.90 -5.41 3.02
C CYS A 363 17.78 -4.93 3.95
N PHE A 364 16.65 -4.50 3.37
CA PHE A 364 15.48 -4.03 4.13
C PHE A 364 14.84 -5.16 4.95
N LEU A 365 14.85 -6.40 4.45
CA LEU A 365 14.49 -7.58 5.25
C LEU A 365 15.40 -7.73 6.46
N GLY A 366 16.71 -7.60 6.27
CA GLY A 366 17.70 -7.66 7.35
C GLY A 366 17.47 -6.61 8.43
N MET A 367 17.15 -5.37 8.02
CA MET A 367 16.80 -4.28 8.95
C MET A 367 15.50 -4.57 9.71
N THR A 368 14.51 -5.14 9.02
CA THR A 368 13.20 -5.46 9.59
C THR A 368 13.26 -6.59 10.61
N PHE A 369 14.17 -7.56 10.43
CA PHE A 369 14.45 -8.63 11.38
C PHE A 369 15.54 -8.29 12.40
N SER A 370 15.89 -7.02 12.60
CA SER A 370 16.97 -6.63 13.54
C SER A 370 16.79 -7.16 14.97
N ASP A 371 15.54 -7.37 15.43
CA ASP A 371 15.23 -8.00 16.72
C ASP A 371 15.60 -9.50 16.77
N ASP A 372 15.58 -10.19 15.62
CA ASP A 372 16.11 -11.55 15.44
C ASP A 372 17.45 -11.48 14.71
N GLU A 373 18.49 -11.21 15.51
CA GLU A 373 19.83 -10.92 15.00
C GLU A 373 20.41 -12.02 14.09
N GLU A 374 20.04 -13.29 14.26
CA GLU A 374 20.48 -14.35 13.33
C GLU A 374 19.83 -14.20 11.96
N ASP A 375 18.51 -14.04 11.90
CA ASP A 375 17.79 -13.87 10.63
C ASP A 375 18.14 -12.52 9.98
N GLY A 376 18.31 -11.46 10.76
CA GLY A 376 18.75 -10.15 10.29
C GLY A 376 20.12 -10.22 9.57
N LEU A 377 21.13 -10.81 10.21
CA LEU A 377 22.45 -11.01 9.60
C LEU A 377 22.43 -11.92 8.38
N ALA A 378 21.54 -12.92 8.37
CA ALA A 378 21.40 -13.83 7.25
C ALA A 378 20.86 -13.13 6.00
N TRP A 379 19.89 -12.23 6.18
CA TRP A 379 19.37 -11.40 5.10
C TRP A 379 20.39 -10.37 4.61
N GLN A 380 21.15 -9.74 5.52
CA GLN A 380 22.24 -8.85 5.10
C GLN A 380 23.34 -9.58 4.31
N ARG A 381 23.68 -10.81 4.72
CA ARG A 381 24.55 -11.68 3.95
C ARG A 381 23.98 -11.93 2.55
N LEU A 382 22.70 -12.29 2.45
CA LEU A 382 22.05 -12.59 1.17
C LEU A 382 21.99 -11.37 0.25
N ALA A 383 21.87 -10.16 0.79
CA ALA A 383 21.97 -8.92 0.01
C ALA A 383 23.34 -8.77 -0.66
N ILE A 384 24.42 -9.03 0.08
CA ILE A 384 25.80 -9.02 -0.46
C ILE A 384 26.00 -10.15 -1.48
N GLU A 385 25.43 -11.34 -1.23
CA GLU A 385 25.46 -12.46 -2.17
C GLU A 385 24.73 -12.14 -3.48
N THR A 386 23.61 -11.41 -3.39
CA THR A 386 22.84 -10.92 -4.55
C THR A 386 23.62 -9.85 -5.32
N ASN A 387 24.17 -8.85 -4.64
CA ASN A 387 25.02 -7.83 -5.27
C ASN A 387 26.17 -7.40 -4.34
N PRO A 388 27.40 -7.85 -4.59
CA PRO A 388 28.55 -7.51 -3.76
C PRO A 388 28.88 -6.01 -3.71
N ASN A 389 28.44 -5.24 -4.72
CA ASN A 389 28.69 -3.81 -4.82
C ASN A 389 27.68 -2.95 -4.05
N TYR A 390 26.67 -3.58 -3.44
CA TYR A 390 25.68 -2.90 -2.62
C TYR A 390 26.23 -2.66 -1.22
N GLY A 391 26.60 -1.40 -0.92
CA GLY A 391 27.30 -1.05 0.32
C GLY A 391 26.45 -1.08 1.59
N GLY A 392 25.13 -0.95 1.48
CA GLY A 392 24.22 -0.86 2.62
C GLY A 392 24.39 -2.03 3.59
N SER A 393 24.30 -3.26 3.09
CA SER A 393 24.39 -4.45 3.92
C SER A 393 25.75 -4.69 4.56
N TRP A 394 26.84 -4.19 3.96
CA TRP A 394 28.16 -4.21 4.61
C TRP A 394 28.17 -3.31 5.85
N ASN A 395 27.52 -2.14 5.79
CA ASN A 395 27.37 -1.24 6.93
C ASN A 395 26.50 -1.89 8.02
N GLU A 396 25.36 -2.46 7.65
CA GLU A 396 24.42 -3.11 8.58
C GLU A 396 25.06 -4.28 9.35
N ILE A 397 25.86 -5.12 8.68
CA ILE A 397 26.59 -6.20 9.36
C ILE A 397 27.63 -5.62 10.33
N GLY A 398 28.34 -4.57 9.93
CA GLY A 398 29.28 -3.88 10.80
C GLY A 398 28.60 -3.31 12.05
N GLU A 399 27.43 -2.71 11.89
CA GLU A 399 26.63 -2.16 12.98
C GLU A 399 26.18 -3.24 13.95
N ALA A 400 25.60 -4.34 13.47
CA ALA A 400 25.23 -5.47 14.32
C ALA A 400 26.44 -6.03 15.11
N LEU A 401 27.60 -6.16 14.46
CA LEU A 401 28.83 -6.61 15.14
C LEU A 401 29.35 -5.60 16.17
N LEU A 402 29.19 -4.31 15.91
CA LEU A 402 29.53 -3.27 16.88
C LEU A 402 28.61 -3.34 18.10
N GLN A 403 27.31 -3.53 17.91
CA GLN A 403 26.33 -3.72 18.99
C GLN A 403 26.63 -4.98 19.83
N ARG A 404 27.22 -6.03 19.22
CA ARG A 404 27.78 -7.20 19.93
C ARG A 404 29.05 -6.92 20.73
N GLY A 405 29.56 -5.69 20.73
CA GLY A 405 30.83 -5.34 21.37
C GLY A 405 32.04 -5.92 20.64
N GLN A 406 31.96 -6.10 19.32
CA GLN A 406 33.06 -6.60 18.47
C GLN A 406 33.60 -5.51 17.52
N PRO A 407 34.05 -4.35 18.05
CA PRO A 407 34.43 -3.20 17.21
C PRO A 407 35.59 -3.52 16.25
N GLU A 408 36.51 -4.41 16.64
CA GLU A 408 37.62 -4.81 15.77
C GLU A 408 37.16 -5.54 14.50
N VAL A 409 36.12 -6.38 14.62
CA VAL A 409 35.54 -7.08 13.47
C VAL A 409 34.68 -6.11 12.66
N ALA A 410 33.86 -5.29 13.33
CA ALA A 410 33.00 -4.30 12.71
C ALA A 410 33.76 -3.33 11.78
N ILE A 411 34.96 -2.88 12.18
CA ILE A 411 35.84 -2.01 11.37
C ILE A 411 36.08 -2.58 9.95
N LYS A 412 36.20 -3.90 9.80
CA LYS A 412 36.42 -4.54 8.50
C LYS A 412 35.19 -4.38 7.60
N TRP A 413 34.01 -4.57 8.16
CA TRP A 413 32.72 -4.45 7.47
C TRP A 413 32.44 -3.00 7.06
N PHE A 414 32.68 -2.02 7.95
CA PHE A 414 32.56 -0.61 7.59
C PHE A 414 33.52 -0.21 6.46
N ARG A 415 34.76 -0.71 6.47
CA ARG A 415 35.69 -0.52 5.34
C ARG A 415 35.18 -1.15 4.05
N GLY A 416 34.55 -2.32 4.14
CA GLY A 416 33.85 -2.95 3.01
C GLY A 416 32.77 -2.04 2.42
N ALA A 417 31.91 -1.47 3.29
CA ALA A 417 30.87 -0.53 2.89
C ALA A 417 31.45 0.71 2.19
N ILE A 418 32.48 1.34 2.77
CA ILE A 418 33.15 2.52 2.21
C ILE A 418 33.72 2.25 0.81
N ASN A 419 34.32 1.07 0.61
CA ASN A 419 34.97 0.68 -0.64
C ASN A 419 34.00 0.14 -1.72
N SER A 420 32.74 -0.10 -1.37
CA SER A 420 31.75 -0.59 -2.33
C SER A 420 31.48 0.47 -3.42
N VAL A 421 31.28 0.04 -4.67
CA VAL A 421 31.29 0.92 -5.84
C VAL A 421 30.08 1.87 -5.87
N ASN A 422 28.91 1.42 -5.41
CA ASN A 422 27.63 2.11 -5.57
C ASN A 422 26.94 2.44 -4.24
N TYR A 423 27.69 2.82 -3.20
CA TYR A 423 27.09 3.18 -1.92
C TYR A 423 26.89 4.68 -1.76
N CYS A 424 25.64 5.12 -1.74
CA CYS A 424 25.26 6.52 -1.57
C CYS A 424 25.48 7.02 -0.13
N GLU A 425 25.36 6.16 0.87
CA GLU A 425 25.42 6.53 2.30
C GLU A 425 26.82 6.30 2.91
N ARG A 426 27.89 6.53 2.15
CA ARG A 426 29.27 6.35 2.66
C ARG A 426 29.56 7.13 3.93
N GLY A 427 28.91 8.28 4.13
CA GLY A 427 29.03 9.07 5.36
C GLY A 427 28.62 8.29 6.61
N ALA A 428 27.50 7.54 6.56
CA ALA A 428 27.03 6.72 7.67
C ALA A 428 28.05 5.62 8.04
N ALA A 429 28.63 4.95 7.05
CA ALA A 429 29.69 3.97 7.31
C ALA A 429 30.96 4.59 7.91
N TRP A 430 31.34 5.82 7.53
CA TRP A 430 32.44 6.55 8.17
C TRP A 430 32.12 6.94 9.62
N ALA A 431 30.90 7.38 9.90
CA ALA A 431 30.44 7.70 11.25
C ALA A 431 30.46 6.44 12.16
N ASN A 432 29.95 5.32 11.65
CA ASN A 432 30.00 4.03 12.34
C ASN A 432 31.43 3.53 12.54
N LEU A 433 32.32 3.75 11.57
CA LEU A 433 33.75 3.47 11.72
C LEU A 433 34.40 4.32 12.82
N ALA A 434 34.03 5.59 12.94
CA ALA A 434 34.49 6.47 14.01
C ALA A 434 34.04 5.95 15.39
N ARG A 435 32.77 5.57 15.51
CA ARG A 435 32.19 4.95 16.72
C ARG A 435 32.92 3.67 17.12
N ALA A 436 33.19 2.77 16.17
CA ALA A 436 33.96 1.56 16.43
C ALA A 436 35.40 1.84 16.89
N HIS A 437 36.06 2.87 16.32
CA HIS A 437 37.38 3.28 16.79
C HIS A 437 37.35 3.87 18.21
N LEU A 438 36.28 4.57 18.58
CA LEU A 438 36.11 5.12 19.93
C LEU A 438 35.96 4.04 21.01
N GLU A 439 35.16 3.01 20.75
CA GLU A 439 35.01 1.89 21.69
C GLU A 439 36.34 1.18 21.97
N MET A 440 37.27 1.23 21.01
CA MET A 440 38.62 0.69 21.16
C MET A 440 39.63 1.69 21.77
N GLY A 441 39.22 2.91 22.11
CA GLY A 441 40.09 3.98 22.61
C GLY A 441 41.07 4.52 21.56
N ARG A 442 40.77 4.36 20.26
CA ARG A 442 41.63 4.76 19.14
C ARG A 442 41.28 6.18 18.66
N ASN A 443 41.42 7.16 19.53
CA ASN A 443 40.91 8.54 19.33
C ASN A 443 41.41 9.20 18.03
N THR A 444 42.66 9.00 17.62
CA THR A 444 43.18 9.57 16.36
C THR A 444 42.51 8.97 15.12
N SER A 445 42.24 7.66 15.12
CA SER A 445 41.54 6.99 14.02
C SER A 445 40.06 7.36 13.99
N ALA A 446 39.45 7.50 15.18
CA ALA A 446 38.09 8.00 15.30
C ALA A 446 37.95 9.43 14.77
N LEU A 447 38.87 10.33 15.13
CA LEU A 447 38.88 11.71 14.63
C LEU A 447 38.95 11.75 13.10
N PHE A 448 39.85 10.98 12.51
CA PHE A 448 39.95 10.89 11.04
C PHE A 448 38.64 10.41 10.41
N ALA A 449 38.06 9.33 10.93
CA ALA A 449 36.80 8.79 10.40
C ALA A 449 35.62 9.76 10.56
N ALA A 450 35.54 10.48 11.69
CA ALA A 450 34.52 11.50 11.93
C ALA A 450 34.67 12.69 10.97
N GLN A 451 35.91 13.09 10.65
CA GLN A 451 36.17 14.15 9.66
C GLN A 451 35.69 13.76 8.25
N GLU A 452 35.95 12.51 7.84
CA GLU A 452 35.45 11.99 6.57
C GLU A 452 33.91 11.88 6.56
N ALA A 453 33.30 11.47 7.68
CA ALA A 453 31.85 11.44 7.83
C ALA A 453 31.23 12.84 7.69
N ALA A 454 31.76 13.84 8.40
CA ALA A 454 31.27 15.21 8.38
C ALA A 454 31.45 15.88 7.01
N ALA A 455 32.51 15.51 6.27
CA ALA A 455 32.70 15.99 4.90
C ALA A 455 31.61 15.47 3.94
N LEU A 456 31.01 14.31 4.22
CA LEU A 456 29.96 13.70 3.42
C LEU A 456 28.55 14.03 3.93
N MET A 457 28.42 14.35 5.21
CA MET A 457 27.15 14.68 5.88
C MET A 457 27.34 15.98 6.70
N PRO A 458 27.44 17.14 6.02
CA PRO A 458 27.82 18.40 6.66
C PRO A 458 26.72 19.02 7.55
N ASP A 459 25.51 18.49 7.49
CA ASP A 459 24.35 19.01 8.24
C ASP A 459 23.99 18.14 9.47
N GLU A 460 24.81 17.11 9.78
CA GLU A 460 24.62 16.22 10.93
C GLU A 460 25.25 16.81 12.20
N GLU A 461 24.43 17.37 13.10
CA GLU A 461 24.88 18.04 14.33
C GLU A 461 25.68 17.09 15.26
N GLU A 462 25.29 15.81 15.32
CA GLU A 462 25.99 14.81 16.14
C GLU A 462 27.46 14.60 15.73
N LEU A 463 27.79 14.80 14.45
CA LEU A 463 29.16 14.68 13.97
C LEU A 463 30.02 15.87 14.40
N ASP A 464 29.45 17.08 14.43
CA ASP A 464 30.15 18.28 14.90
C ASP A 464 30.47 18.16 16.40
N GLU A 465 29.51 17.72 17.21
CA GLU A 465 29.73 17.46 18.64
C GLU A 465 30.82 16.39 18.86
N LEU A 466 30.80 15.32 18.06
CA LEU A 466 31.79 14.25 18.14
C LEU A 466 33.21 14.76 17.80
N LEU A 467 33.32 15.62 16.78
CA LEU A 467 34.59 16.22 16.38
C LEU A 467 35.16 17.15 17.46
N GLU A 468 34.32 17.95 18.12
CA GLU A 468 34.74 18.81 19.23
C GLU A 468 35.28 17.98 20.40
N GLN A 469 34.52 16.96 20.83
CA GLN A 469 34.94 16.05 21.90
C GLN A 469 36.26 15.34 21.60
N LEU A 470 36.44 14.87 20.37
CA LEU A 470 37.66 14.17 19.96
C LEU A 470 38.87 15.09 19.86
N THR A 471 38.65 16.35 19.46
CA THR A 471 39.71 17.36 19.35
C THR A 471 40.18 17.79 20.74
N ASP A 472 39.24 18.05 21.66
CA ASP A 472 39.56 18.42 23.05
C ASP A 472 40.25 17.29 23.82
N GLY A 473 39.88 16.04 23.55
CA GLY A 473 40.53 14.87 24.16
C GLY A 473 41.96 14.59 23.68
N LEU A 474 42.41 15.26 22.61
CA LEU A 474 43.76 15.13 22.03
C LEU A 474 44.66 16.35 22.29
N ALA A 475 44.10 17.46 22.77
CA ALA A 475 44.80 18.68 23.19
C ALA A 475 45.37 18.54 24.62
#